data_AF-A0A3C0QN12-F1
#
_entry.id   AF-A0A3C0QN12-F1
#
_cell.length_a   1.000
_cell.length_b   1.000
_cell.length_c   1.000
_cell.angle_alpha   90.00
_cell.angle_beta   90.00
_cell.angle_gamma   90.00
#
_symmetry.space_group_name_H-M   'P 1'
#
loop_
_entity.id
_entity.type
_entity.pdbx_description
1 polymer ?
#
loop_
_entity_poly.entity_id
_entity_poly.type
_entity_poly.pdbx_seq_one_letter_code
_entity_poly.pdbx_strand_id
1 'polypeptide(L)' 'MEIYDKRDKGFIEVWMTKEESQRYNRKELTRFILQQKRAGKKCKVVFFLSGKDDLFCCTENLLTTNL' A
#
# COMPACT_ATOMS: atom_id res chain seq x y z
N MET A 1 -7.58 -1.80 4.24
CA MET A 1 -6.52 -0.90 3.74
C MET A 1 -5.59 -0.57 4.89
N GLU A 2 -4.30 -0.79 4.68
CA GLU A 2 -3.24 -0.50 5.65
C GLU A 2 -2.21 0.43 5.02
N ILE A 3 -1.69 1.38 5.80
CA ILE A 3 -0.71 2.36 5.31
C ILE A 3 0.51 2.30 6.22
N TYR A 4 1.65 1.94 5.64
CA TYR A 4 2.93 1.86 6.35
C TYR A 4 3.85 2.99 5.88
N ASP A 5 4.29 3.80 6.84
CA ASP A 5 5.20 4.91 6.60
C ASP A 5 6.64 4.41 6.61
N LYS A 6 7.22 4.21 5.42
CA LYS A 6 8.63 3.82 5.23
C LYS A 6 9.45 4.94 4.57
N ARG A 7 9.14 6.20 4.92
CA ARG A 7 9.78 7.38 4.31
C ARG A 7 11.30 7.43 4.55
N ASP A 8 11.80 6.79 5.61
CA ASP A 8 13.23 6.52 5.83
C ASP A 8 13.86 5.73 4.67
N LYS A 9 13.09 4.84 4.03
CA LYS A 9 13.44 4.08 2.82
C LYS A 9 13.02 4.78 1.52
N GLY A 10 12.42 5.97 1.61
CA GLY A 10 12.02 6.79 0.46
C GLY A 10 10.65 6.46 -0.14
N PHE A 11 9.81 5.65 0.53
CA PHE A 11 8.47 5.34 0.04
C PHE A 11 7.44 5.09 1.14
N ILE A 12 6.16 5.13 0.80
CA ILE A 12 5.03 4.79 1.66
C ILE A 12 4.34 3.60 1.03
N GLU A 13 4.09 2.56 1.81
CA GLU A 13 3.37 1.39 1.34
C GLU A 13 1.89 1.54 1.66
N VAL A 14 1.06 1.29 0.67
CA VAL A 14 -0.40 1.27 0.81
C VAL A 14 -0.87 -0.10 0.37
N TRP A 15 -1.37 -0.86 1.33
CA TRP A 15 -1.85 -2.22 1.12
C TRP A 15 -3.37 -2.19 1.08
N MET A 16 -3.93 -2.76 0.02
CA MET A 16 -5.36 -2.69 -0.24
C MET A 16 -5.86 -4.02 -0.79
N THR A 17 -7.09 -4.39 -0.46
CA THR A 17 -7.77 -5.49 -1.15
C THR A 17 -8.21 -5.05 -2.55
N LYS A 18 -8.54 -6.01 -3.42
CA LYS A 18 -9.09 -5.71 -4.75
C LYS A 18 -10.35 -4.85 -4.69
N GLU A 19 -11.24 -5.11 -3.73
CA GLU A 19 -12.48 -4.36 -3.53
C GLU A 19 -12.20 -2.90 -3.14
N GLU A 20 -11.25 -2.69 -2.22
CA GLU A 20 -10.81 -1.35 -1.83
C GLU A 20 -10.18 -0.62 -3.02
N SER A 21 -9.38 -1.32 -3.83
CA SER A 21 -8.73 -0.71 -5.00
C SER A 21 -9.71 -0.23 -6.07
N GLN A 22 -10.89 -0.86 -6.16
CA GLN A 22 -11.96 -0.44 -7.06
C GLN A 22 -12.75 0.75 -6.48
N ARG A 23 -12.82 0.84 -5.16
CA ARG A 23 -13.54 1.90 -4.45
C ARG A 23 -12.76 3.22 -4.39
N TYR A 24 -11.43 3.18 -4.36
CA TYR A 24 -10.59 4.37 -4.23
C TYR A 24 -9.81 4.71 -5.50
N ASN A 25 -9.84 5.98 -5.90
CA ASN A 25 -8.97 6.47 -6.98
C ASN A 25 -7.53 6.61 -6.48
N ARG A 26 -6.62 5.79 -7.04
CA ARG A 26 -5.19 5.77 -6.67
C ARG A 26 -4.51 7.14 -6.75
N LYS A 27 -4.86 7.99 -7.72
CA LYS A 27 -4.24 9.32 -7.87
C LYS A 27 -4.67 10.27 -6.75
N GLU A 28 -5.95 10.27 -6.42
CA GLU A 28 -6.49 11.11 -5.35
C GLU A 28 -5.98 10.64 -3.98
N LEU A 29 -5.97 9.34 -3.76
CA LEU A 29 -5.44 8.74 -2.53
C LEU A 29 -3.95 9.05 -2.35
N THR A 30 -3.15 8.95 -3.41
CA THR A 30 -1.73 9.36 -3.39
C THR A 30 -1.59 10.83 -3.01
N ARG A 31 -2.39 11.71 -3.63
CA ARG A 31 -2.36 13.15 -3.34
C ARG A 31 -2.73 13.43 -1.88
N PHE A 32 -3.75 12.76 -1.36
CA PHE A 32 -4.19 12.89 0.03
C PHE A 32 -3.11 12.43 1.02
N ILE A 33 -2.50 11.27 0.78
CA ILE A 33 -1.42 10.73 1.61
C ILE A 33 -0.23 11.69 1.64
N LEU A 34 0.18 12.22 0.48
CA LEU A 34 1.29 13.16 0.37
C LEU A 34 0.98 14.53 0.99
N GLN A 35 -0.28 14.98 0.95
CA GLN A 35 -0.69 16.26 1.56
C GLN A 35 -0.80 16.18 3.09
N GLN A 36 -1.32 15.08 3.62
CA GLN A 36 -1.44 14.84 5.06
C GLN A 36 -0.07 14.71 5.73
N LYS A 37 0.91 14.15 5.02
CA LYS A 37 2.26 13.92 5.54
C LYS A 37 3.20 15.05 5.09
N ARG A 38 2.94 16.28 5.58
CA ARG A 38 3.71 17.51 5.28
C ARG A 38 5.24 17.32 5.37
N ALA A 39 5.92 17.88 4.38
CA ALA A 39 7.35 18.28 4.32
C ALA A 39 8.38 17.25 4.84
N GLY A 40 8.55 16.17 4.10
CA GLY A 40 9.72 15.29 4.20
C GLY A 40 10.45 15.14 2.86
N LYS A 41 11.59 14.46 2.89
CA LYS A 41 12.34 14.00 1.70
C LYS A 41 11.37 13.43 0.66
N LYS A 42 11.61 13.69 -0.63
CA LYS A 42 10.79 13.16 -1.73
C LYS A 42 10.55 11.66 -1.51
N CYS A 43 9.29 11.25 -1.42
CA CYS A 43 8.91 9.85 -1.22
C CYS A 43 7.90 9.41 -2.29
N LYS A 44 7.95 8.12 -2.64
CA LYS A 44 7.00 7.50 -3.59
C LYS A 44 5.88 6.80 -2.81
N VAL A 45 4.69 6.72 -3.36
CA VAL A 45 3.62 5.88 -2.81
C VAL A 45 3.54 4.60 -3.63
N VAL A 46 3.66 3.45 -2.96
CA VAL A 46 3.65 2.12 -3.57
C VAL A 46 2.38 1.40 -3.13
N PHE A 47 1.60 0.92 -4.09
CA PHE A 47 0.37 0.19 -3.83
C PHE A 47 0.60 -1.31 -3.98
N PHE A 48 0.29 -2.05 -2.94
CA PHE A 48 0.24 -3.50 -2.94
C PHE A 48 -1.21 -3.95 -2.89
N LEU A 49 -1.62 -4.76 -3.87
CA LEU A 49 -2.99 -5.22 -4.01
C LEU A 49 -3.05 -6.70 -3.61
N SER A 50 -3.67 -7.01 -2.48
CA SER A 50 -4.09 -8.40 -2.23
C SER A 50 -5.32 -8.65 -3.09
N GLY A 51 -5.40 -9.83 -3.70
CA GLY A 51 -6.47 -10.18 -4.63
C GLY A 51 -7.83 -10.26 -3.95
N LYS A 52 -8.36 -11.47 -3.82
CA LYS A 52 -9.69 -11.72 -3.22
C LYS A 52 -9.62 -12.03 -1.72
N ASP A 53 -8.44 -12.40 -1.24
CA ASP A 53 -8.21 -12.85 0.13
C ASP A 53 -7.53 -11.80 0.99
N ASP A 54 -7.65 -12.02 2.30
CA ASP A 54 -7.02 -11.21 3.32
C ASP A 54 -5.49 -11.18 3.12
N LEU A 55 -4.91 -10.04 3.46
CA LEU A 55 -3.54 -9.68 3.11
C LEU A 55 -2.52 -10.65 3.73
N PHE A 56 -2.83 -11.14 4.93
CA PHE A 56 -2.07 -12.16 5.64
C PHE A 56 -2.04 -13.47 4.85
N CYS A 57 -3.21 -13.98 4.45
CA CYS A 57 -3.32 -15.24 3.70
C CYS A 57 -2.62 -15.18 2.34
N CYS A 58 -2.69 -14.04 1.63
CA CYS A 58 -1.97 -13.84 0.37
C CYS A 58 -0.45 -13.85 0.56
N THR A 59 0.04 -13.18 1.60
CA THR A 59 1.47 -13.04 1.87
C THR A 59 2.05 -14.35 2.43
N GLU A 60 1.32 -15.01 3.33
CA GLU A 60 1.69 -16.30 3.90
C GLU A 60 1.76 -17.36 2.80
N ASN A 61 0.74 -17.49 1.94
CA ASN A 61 0.77 -18.42 0.81
C ASN A 61 1.94 -18.17 -0.15
N LEU A 62 2.29 -16.91 -0.42
CA LEU A 62 3.47 -16.59 -1.24
C LEU A 62 4.78 -17.07 -0.58
N LEU A 63 4.89 -16.95 0.73
CA LEU A 63 6.06 -17.41 1.49
C LEU A 63 6.13 -18.93 1.59
N THR A 64 5.01 -19.61 1.88
CA THR A 64 4.97 -21.08 1.97
C THR A 64 5.06 -21.79 0.63
N THR A 65 4.60 -21.19 -0.48
CA THR A 65 4.68 -21.82 -1.81
C THR A 65 6.06 -21.68 -2.46
N ASN A 66 6.92 -20.79 -1.96
CA ASN A 66 8.30 -20.58 -2.45
C ASN A 66 9.38 -21.15 -1.51
N LEU A 67 8.99 -21.84 -0.45
CA LEU A 67 9.86 -22.67 0.40
C LEU A 67 9.85 -24.12 -0.08
#